data_AF-A0A354W795-F1
#
_entry.id   AF-A0A354W795-F1
#
_cell.length_a   1.000
_cell.length_b   1.000
_cell.length_c   1.000
_cell.angle_alpha   90.00
_cell.angle_beta   90.00
_cell.angle_gamma   90.00
#
_symmetry.space_group_name_H-M   'P 1'
#
loop_
_entity.id
_entity.type
_entity.pdbx_description
1 polymer ?
#
loop_
_entity_poly.entity_id
_entity_poly.type
_entity_poly.pdbx_seq_one_letter_code
_entity_poly.pdbx_strand_id
1 'polypeptide(L)' 'KFDKDLSYVNKWVPELNTHLYPEPIVEHKWARERCLATYKEALSNA' A
#
# COMPACT_ATOMS: atom_id res chain seq x y z
N LYS A 1 -2.69 -4.70 12.11
CA LYS A 1 -3.81 -5.57 12.61
C LYS A 1 -3.33 -7.00 12.88
N PHE A 2 -2.59 -7.63 11.97
CA PHE A 2 -2.23 -9.05 12.05
C PHE A 2 -0.77 -9.34 12.41
N ASP A 3 0.13 -8.36 12.25
CA ASP A 3 1.52 -8.46 12.68
C ASP A 3 1.85 -7.24 13.55
N LYS A 4 1.43 -7.28 14.82
CA LYS A 4 1.59 -6.13 15.73
C LYS A 4 3.06 -5.85 16.03
N ASP A 5 3.86 -6.91 16.13
CA ASP A 5 5.27 -6.84 16.50
C ASP A 5 6.21 -6.90 15.28
N LEU A 6 5.66 -6.82 14.06
CA LEU A 6 6.40 -6.88 12.79
C LEU A 6 7.29 -8.13 12.65
N SER A 7 6.95 -9.23 13.33
CA SER A 7 7.79 -10.44 13.37
C SER A 7 7.89 -11.11 12.00
N TYR A 8 6.78 -11.15 11.24
CA TYR A 8 6.79 -11.70 9.89
C TYR A 8 7.49 -10.74 8.93
N VAL A 9 7.18 -9.44 9.04
CA VAL A 9 7.79 -8.42 8.17
C VAL A 9 9.31 -8.40 8.33
N ASN A 10 9.84 -8.36 9.55
CA ASN A 10 11.28 -8.32 9.80
C ASN A 10 12.01 -9.60 9.35
N LYS A 11 11.33 -10.76 9.31
CA LYS A 11 11.90 -12.01 8.80
C LYS A 11 12.15 -11.95 7.29
N TRP A 12 11.25 -11.31 6.54
CA TRP A 12 11.28 -11.31 5.07
C TRP A 12 11.77 -10.00 4.45
N VAL A 13 11.74 -8.92 5.22
CA VAL A 13 12.19 -7.57 4.83
C VAL A 13 13.06 -7.01 5.97
N PRO A 14 14.25 -7.56 6.19
CA PRO A 14 15.14 -7.13 7.28
C PRO A 14 15.62 -5.68 7.13
N GLU A 15 15.65 -5.15 5.90
CA GLU A 15 16.12 -3.80 5.58
C GLU A 15 15.07 -2.70 5.79
N LEU A 16 13.84 -3.02 6.22
CA LEU A 16 12.69 -2.10 6.30
C LEU A 16 12.98 -0.74 6.95
N ASN A 17 13.80 -0.73 8.01
CA ASN A 17 14.13 0.47 8.78
C ASN A 17 15.48 1.09 8.39
N THR A 18 15.97 0.77 7.19
CA THR A 18 17.26 1.25 6.66
C THR A 18 17.05 2.09 5.41
N HIS A 19 18.06 2.85 5.02
CA HIS A 19 18.07 3.63 3.78
C HIS A 19 18.03 2.78 2.50
N LEU A 20 18.21 1.46 2.60
CA LEU A 20 18.10 0.54 1.48
C LEU A 20 16.64 0.25 1.13
N TYR A 21 15.71 0.48 2.06
CA TYR A 21 14.30 0.27 1.81
C TYR A 21 13.72 1.48 1.06
N PRO A 22 12.99 1.27 -0.05
CA PRO A 22 12.49 2.37 -0.86
C PRO A 22 11.38 3.13 -0.15
N GLU A 23 11.23 4.40 -0.51
CA GLU A 23 10.05 5.16 -0.15
C GLU A 23 8.78 4.57 -0.78
N PRO A 24 7.60 4.81 -0.19
CA PRO A 24 6.34 4.38 -0.78
C PRO A 24 6.21 4.85 -2.24
N ILE A 25 6.05 3.90 -3.16
CA ILE A 25 5.96 4.15 -4.61
C ILE A 25 4.75 5.04 -4.95
N VAL A 26 3.72 5.03 -4.09
CA VAL A 26 2.49 5.80 -4.26
C VAL A 26 1.92 6.21 -2.90
N GLU A 27 1.31 7.39 -2.83
CA GLU A 27 0.57 7.83 -1.65
C GLU A 27 -0.76 7.06 -1.54
N HIS A 28 -1.04 6.49 -0.36
CA HIS A 28 -2.12 5.54 -0.17
C HIS A 28 -3.51 6.14 -0.35
N LYS A 29 -3.74 7.36 0.15
CA LYS A 29 -5.04 8.04 0.04
C LYS A 29 -5.36 8.37 -1.42
N TRP A 30 -4.40 8.91 -2.16
CA TRP A 30 -4.52 9.19 -3.59
C TRP A 30 -4.79 7.92 -4.39
N ALA A 31 -4.03 6.84 -4.14
CA ALA A 31 -4.21 5.57 -4.83
C ALA A 31 -5.63 5.01 -4.62
N ARG A 32 -6.15 5.09 -3.39
CA ARG A 32 -7.49 4.68 -3.04
C ARG A 32 -8.55 5.52 -3.75
N GLU A 33 -8.42 6.85 -3.74
CA GLU A 33 -9.36 7.76 -4.40
C GLU A 33 -9.42 7.50 -5.91
N ARG A 34 -8.25 7.35 -6.56
CA ARG A 34 -8.15 6.99 -7.98
C ARG A 34 -8.89 5.69 -8.29
N CYS A 35 -8.62 4.63 -7.51
CA CYS A 35 -9.28 3.33 -7.68
C CYS A 35 -10.81 3.44 -7.58
N LEU A 36 -11.31 4.14 -6.57
CA LEU A 36 -12.75 4.33 -6.36
C LEU A 36 -13.41 5.17 -7.46
N ALA A 37 -12.72 6.18 -7.97
CA ALA A 37 -13.23 7.00 -9.07
C ALA A 37 -13.40 6.17 -10.35
N THR A 38 -12.36 5.43 -10.75
CA THR A 38 -12.41 4.55 -11.93
C THR A 38 -13.48 3.48 -11.81
N TYR A 39 -13.64 2.86 -10.64
CA TYR A 39 -14.69 1.86 -10.42
C TYR A 39 -16.10 2.44 -10.57
N LYS A 40 -16.33 3.64 -10.01
CA LYS A 40 -17.62 4.33 -10.14
C LYS A 40 -17.93 4.71 -11.59
N GLU A 41 -16.95 5.23 -12.31
CA GLU A 41 -17.06 5.57 -13.73
C GLU A 41 -17.45 4.36 -14.57
N ALA A 42 -16.77 3.23 -14.37
CA ALA A 42 -17.08 1.99 -15.07
C ALA A 42 -18.50 1.48 -14.79
N LEU A 43 -18.97 1.61 -13.54
CA LEU A 43 -20.32 1.18 -13.17
C LEU A 43 -21.42 2.10 -13.71
N SER A 44 -21.16 3.41 -13.79
CA SER A 44 -22.13 4.38 -14.33
C SER A 44 -22.28 4.31 -15.86
N ASN A 45 -21.28 3.76 -16.55
CA ASN A 45 -21.27 3.59 -18.00
C ASN A 45 -21.70 2.18 -18.46
N ALA A 46 -22.18 1.33 -17.52
CA ALA A 46 -22.72 0.00 -17.78
C ALA A 46 -24.26 0.03 -17.83
#